data_AF-A0A1L9V1B7-F1
#
_entry.id   AF-A0A1L9V1B7-F1
#
_cell.length_a   1.000
_cell.length_b   1.000
_cell.length_c   1.000
_cell.angle_alpha   90.00
_cell.angle_beta   90.00
_cell.angle_gamma   90.00
#
_symmetry.space_group_name_H-M   'P 1'
#
loop_
_entity.id
_entity.type
_entity.pdbx_description
1 polymer ?
#
loop_
_entity_poly.entity_id
_entity_poly.type
_entity_poly.pdbx_seq_one_letter_code
_entity_poly.pdbx_strand_id
1 'polypeptide(L)'
;MSRPGTKFPLEGNTRIEGEVSEALDKAYIPNFIWGQGVHLMMGIEDNWDTPSWVVPDHLIDYAARVLSHVFKPGTPYSEREPSQRKTPTPGEYCFDYGVFGVQEIHLHKKSSRCPSFPDPPLDIPCKNDQYYMLTKDRRLPMEHVGKVRDVPPGYSYPVKMPVPARYVESLVTFCAWNLSVVDIPDPWYDTLVYLARGMFLGSTNYSRYGEALTSDLCHRNSYRFLCEMLMVLREMRQVQRKMDKSLRYWPSMAQDLKAKCEAIKLEYECPQEPDAVPMVHHELVAALAKKSWSYSTVECANTY
;
A
#
# COMPACT_ATOMS: atom_id res chain seq x y z
N MET A 1 -21.99 -29.49 -2.73
CA MET A 1 -20.64 -29.66 -3.31
C MET A 1 -20.20 -28.32 -3.87
N SER A 2 -19.36 -27.59 -3.14
CA SER A 2 -18.85 -26.28 -3.55
C SER A 2 -17.80 -26.46 -4.64
N ARG A 3 -17.85 -25.63 -5.69
CA ARG A 3 -16.86 -25.64 -6.77
C ARG A 3 -15.45 -25.43 -6.20
N PRO A 4 -14.42 -26.15 -6.68
CA PRO A 4 -13.05 -25.87 -6.32
C PRO A 4 -12.72 -24.46 -6.80
N GLY A 5 -12.37 -23.57 -5.86
CA GLY A 5 -11.93 -22.23 -6.16
C GLY A 5 -10.74 -22.30 -7.11
N THR A 6 -10.87 -21.63 -8.24
CA THR A 6 -9.79 -21.46 -9.21
C THR A 6 -8.68 -20.70 -8.49
N LYS A 7 -7.65 -21.43 -8.02
CA LYS A 7 -6.40 -20.79 -7.60
C LYS A 7 -5.79 -20.22 -8.88
N PHE A 8 -5.96 -18.92 -9.11
CA PHE A 8 -5.07 -18.23 -10.03
C PHE A 8 -3.63 -18.53 -9.58
N PRO A 9 -2.70 -18.83 -10.49
CA PRO A 9 -1.36 -19.16 -10.07
C PRO A 9 -0.76 -17.90 -9.43
N LEU A 10 -0.64 -17.94 -8.11
CA LEU A 10 0.24 -17.09 -7.31
C LEU A 10 1.73 -17.27 -7.73
N GLU A 11 2.01 -18.26 -8.57
CA GLU A 11 3.28 -18.51 -9.25
C GLU A 11 3.52 -17.44 -10.33
N GLY A 12 4.14 -16.33 -9.96
CA GLY A 12 4.52 -15.31 -10.95
C GLY A 12 4.93 -13.97 -10.37
N ASN A 13 4.35 -13.56 -9.24
CA ASN A 13 4.56 -12.25 -8.66
C ASN A 13 6.02 -12.05 -8.21
N THR A 14 6.57 -13.02 -7.49
CA THR A 14 7.98 -12.97 -7.08
C THR A 14 8.94 -12.95 -8.27
N ARG A 15 8.64 -13.71 -9.32
CA ARG A 15 9.51 -13.78 -10.50
C ARG A 15 9.53 -12.45 -11.23
N ILE A 16 8.35 -11.90 -11.54
CA ILE A 16 8.28 -10.61 -12.25
C ILE A 16 8.88 -9.50 -11.39
N GLU A 17 8.70 -9.57 -10.08
CA GLU A 17 9.28 -8.58 -9.19
C GLU A 17 10.81 -8.59 -9.24
N GLY A 18 11.41 -9.77 -9.29
CA GLY A 18 12.84 -9.94 -9.50
C GLY A 18 13.30 -9.46 -10.87
N GLU A 19 12.60 -9.83 -11.95
CA GLU A 19 12.97 -9.47 -13.32
C GLU A 19 12.93 -7.95 -13.56
N VAL A 20 11.88 -7.26 -13.09
CA VAL A 20 11.77 -5.79 -13.21
C VAL A 20 12.84 -5.10 -12.37
N SER A 21 13.00 -5.50 -11.10
CA SER A 21 13.98 -4.88 -10.21
C SER A 21 15.40 -5.07 -10.73
N GLU A 22 15.73 -6.26 -11.25
CA GLU A 22 17.03 -6.55 -11.86
C GLU A 22 17.29 -5.69 -13.10
N ALA A 23 16.30 -5.54 -13.99
CA ALA A 23 16.44 -4.73 -15.18
C ALA A 23 16.72 -3.25 -14.85
N LEU A 24 16.03 -2.71 -13.84
CA LEU A 24 16.21 -1.33 -13.39
C LEU A 24 17.54 -1.13 -12.66
N ASP A 25 17.91 -2.03 -11.74
CA ASP A 25 19.16 -1.92 -10.98
C ASP A 25 20.39 -2.09 -11.89
N LYS A 26 20.36 -2.97 -12.90
CA LYS A 26 21.43 -3.08 -13.93
C LYS A 26 21.61 -1.81 -14.76
N ALA A 27 20.55 -1.02 -14.90
CA ALA A 27 20.58 0.27 -15.56
C ALA A 27 20.88 1.44 -14.60
N TYR A 28 21.27 1.15 -13.35
CA TYR A 28 21.53 2.15 -12.30
C TYR A 28 20.31 3.02 -11.96
N ILE A 29 19.11 2.42 -12.00
CA ILE A 29 17.85 3.11 -11.69
C ILE A 29 17.33 2.64 -10.33
N PRO A 30 17.40 3.49 -9.28
CA PRO A 30 16.85 3.15 -7.99
C PRO A 30 15.33 2.93 -8.08
N ASN A 31 14.85 1.85 -7.47
CA ASN A 31 13.45 1.44 -7.56
C ASN A 31 12.99 0.68 -6.31
N PHE A 32 11.68 0.55 -6.15
CA PHE A 32 11.06 -0.33 -5.18
C PHE A 32 9.62 -0.67 -5.61
N ILE A 33 9.09 -1.80 -5.13
CA ILE A 33 7.72 -2.23 -5.43
C ILE A 33 6.68 -1.38 -4.70
N TRP A 34 5.48 -1.30 -5.29
CA TRP A 34 4.31 -0.61 -4.75
C TRP A 34 3.04 -1.42 -4.97
N GLY A 35 1.96 -1.10 -4.24
CA GLY A 35 0.65 -1.70 -4.44
C GLY A 35 0.60 -3.17 -3.97
N GLN A 36 0.08 -4.04 -4.83
CA GLN A 36 -0.22 -5.43 -4.49
C GLN A 36 0.98 -6.20 -3.94
N GLY A 37 2.17 -6.02 -4.54
CA GLY A 37 3.39 -6.69 -4.05
C GLY A 37 3.66 -6.37 -2.59
N VAL A 38 3.46 -5.10 -2.18
CA VAL A 38 3.58 -4.65 -0.79
C VAL A 38 2.48 -5.25 0.09
N HIS A 39 1.23 -5.28 -0.38
CA HIS A 39 0.11 -5.87 0.36
C HIS A 39 0.34 -7.35 0.68
N LEU A 40 0.76 -8.12 -0.32
CA LEU A 40 1.05 -9.54 -0.16
C LEU A 40 2.24 -9.76 0.79
N MET A 41 3.26 -8.89 0.75
CA MET A 41 4.38 -8.93 1.70
C MET A 41 3.98 -8.54 3.14
N MET A 42 2.87 -7.81 3.31
CA MET A 42 2.24 -7.56 4.62
C MET A 42 1.32 -8.71 5.06
N GLY A 43 1.21 -9.79 4.28
CA GLY A 43 0.33 -10.93 4.58
C GLY A 43 -1.15 -10.67 4.24
N ILE A 44 -1.43 -9.67 3.40
CA ILE A 44 -2.79 -9.27 3.03
C ILE A 44 -3.12 -9.84 1.66
N GLU A 45 -4.16 -10.67 1.60
CA GLU A 45 -4.70 -11.18 0.34
C GLU A 45 -5.40 -10.04 -0.40
N ASP A 46 -4.84 -9.67 -1.55
CA ASP A 46 -5.33 -8.57 -2.36
C ASP A 46 -5.72 -9.05 -3.77
N ASN A 47 -6.93 -8.69 -4.18
CA ASN A 47 -7.49 -9.04 -5.49
C ASN A 47 -7.04 -8.08 -6.61
N TRP A 48 -6.30 -7.03 -6.28
CA TRP A 48 -5.87 -6.01 -7.23
C TRP A 48 -4.58 -6.45 -7.91
N ASP A 49 -4.70 -6.92 -9.16
CA ASP A 49 -3.65 -7.62 -9.89
C ASP A 49 -2.77 -6.69 -10.76
N THR A 50 -2.12 -5.71 -10.12
CA THR A 50 -1.20 -4.81 -10.86
C THR A 50 0.14 -4.67 -10.15
N PRO A 51 1.16 -5.49 -10.50
CA PRO A 51 2.51 -5.31 -10.00
C PRO A 51 3.03 -3.93 -10.42
N SER A 52 3.55 -3.19 -9.45
CA SER A 52 3.88 -1.77 -9.62
C SER A 52 5.25 -1.44 -9.04
N TRP A 53 5.97 -0.52 -9.68
CA TRP A 53 7.26 0.01 -9.25
C TRP A 53 7.22 1.52 -9.14
N VAL A 54 7.98 2.04 -8.19
CA VAL A 54 8.22 3.48 -8.03
C VAL A 54 9.70 3.76 -8.28
N VAL A 55 9.97 4.83 -9.05
CA VAL A 55 11.32 5.30 -9.36
C VAL A 55 11.44 6.82 -9.13
N PRO A 56 12.66 7.37 -8.96
CA PRO A 56 12.86 8.82 -8.92
C PRO A 56 12.28 9.51 -10.16
N ASP A 57 11.63 10.65 -9.94
CA ASP A 57 10.91 11.39 -10.97
C ASP A 57 11.77 11.72 -12.21
N HIS A 58 13.04 12.08 -11.98
CA HIS A 58 13.98 12.47 -13.03
C HIS A 58 14.47 11.28 -13.87
N LEU A 59 14.18 10.04 -13.45
CA LEU A 59 14.58 8.81 -14.14
C LEU A 59 13.41 8.08 -14.80
N ILE A 60 12.17 8.53 -14.60
CA ILE A 60 10.96 7.81 -15.05
C ILE A 60 10.98 7.47 -16.55
N ASP A 61 11.37 8.43 -17.41
CA ASP A 61 11.42 8.24 -18.86
C ASP A 61 12.55 7.28 -19.26
N TYR A 62 13.66 7.31 -18.51
CA TYR A 62 14.78 6.39 -18.73
C TYR A 62 14.42 4.97 -18.30
N ALA A 63 13.79 4.83 -17.13
CA ALA A 63 13.26 3.57 -16.63
C ALA A 63 12.25 2.95 -17.59
N ALA A 64 11.35 3.76 -18.15
CA ALA A 64 10.39 3.30 -19.14
C ALA A 64 11.07 2.75 -20.40
N ARG A 65 12.12 3.42 -20.90
CA ARG A 65 12.92 2.93 -22.02
C ARG A 65 13.63 1.61 -21.70
N VAL A 66 14.23 1.50 -20.51
CA VAL A 66 14.88 0.25 -20.07
C VAL A 66 13.89 -0.90 -20.05
N LEU A 67 12.71 -0.71 -19.44
CA LEU A 67 11.68 -1.74 -19.40
C LEU A 67 11.11 -2.08 -20.78
N SER A 68 11.06 -1.13 -21.72
CA SER A 68 10.59 -1.38 -23.08
C SER A 68 11.47 -2.34 -23.89
N HIS A 69 12.72 -2.57 -23.45
CA HIS A 69 13.61 -3.57 -24.06
C HIS A 69 13.33 -4.99 -23.56
N VAL A 70 12.62 -5.14 -22.43
CA VAL A 70 12.33 -6.42 -21.77
C VAL A 70 10.85 -6.78 -21.91
N PHE A 71 9.98 -5.78 -21.79
CA PHE A 71 8.53 -5.91 -21.78
C PHE A 71 7.92 -5.09 -22.90
N LYS A 72 6.82 -5.59 -23.45
CA LYS A 72 6.08 -4.88 -24.49
C LYS A 72 5.38 -3.66 -23.87
N PRO A 73 5.57 -2.43 -24.39
CA PRO A 73 4.81 -1.28 -23.93
C PRO A 73 3.31 -1.52 -24.10
N GLY A 74 2.55 -1.23 -23.03
CA GLY A 74 1.09 -1.30 -23.06
C GLY A 74 0.49 -0.04 -23.68
N THR A 75 -0.81 -0.07 -23.95
CA THR A 75 -1.55 1.11 -24.42
C THR A 75 -1.53 2.20 -23.34
N PRO A 76 -1.15 3.45 -23.66
CA PRO A 76 -1.24 4.57 -22.72
C PRO A 76 -2.64 4.68 -22.13
N TYR A 77 -2.74 4.93 -20.82
CA TYR A 77 -4.05 4.91 -20.15
C TYR A 77 -5.05 5.93 -20.72
N SER A 78 -4.56 7.09 -21.18
CA SER A 78 -5.37 8.13 -21.83
C SER A 78 -6.03 7.66 -23.12
N GLU A 79 -5.43 6.69 -23.81
CA GLU A 79 -5.90 6.15 -25.10
C GLU A 79 -6.82 4.94 -24.91
N ARG A 80 -6.98 4.44 -23.68
CA ARG A 80 -7.83 3.28 -23.39
C ARG A 80 -9.29 3.66 -23.30
N GLU A 81 -10.14 2.77 -23.80
CA GLU A 81 -11.58 2.84 -23.60
C GLU A 81 -11.94 2.75 -22.11
N PRO A 82 -13.00 3.41 -21.62
CA PRO A 82 -13.40 3.36 -20.22
C PRO A 82 -13.55 1.94 -19.65
N SER A 83 -14.03 0.99 -20.45
CA SER A 83 -14.18 -0.42 -20.06
C SER A 83 -12.85 -1.17 -19.91
N GLN A 84 -11.77 -0.65 -20.48
CA GLN A 84 -10.42 -1.22 -20.43
C GLN A 84 -9.58 -0.62 -19.28
N ARG A 85 -10.07 0.43 -18.63
CA ARG A 85 -9.42 1.09 -17.50
C ARG A 85 -9.65 0.29 -16.22
N LYS A 86 -8.91 -0.82 -16.08
CA LYS A 86 -9.01 -1.73 -14.93
C LYS A 86 -8.50 -1.12 -13.63
N THR A 87 -7.44 -0.32 -13.71
CA THR A 87 -6.90 0.39 -12.54
C THR A 87 -7.41 1.84 -12.52
N PRO A 88 -7.88 2.32 -11.36
CA PRO A 88 -8.30 3.71 -11.20
C PRO A 88 -7.10 4.68 -11.13
N THR A 89 -5.89 4.16 -10.92
CA THR A 89 -4.67 4.96 -10.87
C THR A 89 -3.57 4.30 -11.69
N PRO A 90 -3.54 4.54 -13.01
CA PRO A 90 -2.49 4.00 -13.87
C PRO A 90 -1.11 4.49 -13.46
N GLY A 91 -0.11 3.74 -13.92
CA GLY A 91 1.26 4.23 -13.93
C GLY A 91 1.41 5.30 -14.99
N GLU A 92 2.44 6.12 -14.81
CA GLU A 92 2.96 7.00 -15.84
C GLU A 92 3.35 6.17 -17.08
N TYR A 93 3.82 4.94 -16.85
CA TYR A 93 4.02 3.94 -17.88
C TYR A 93 3.41 2.60 -17.49
N CYS A 94 2.91 1.87 -18.49
CA CYS A 94 2.34 0.54 -18.36
C CYS A 94 3.00 -0.40 -19.38
N PHE A 95 3.26 -1.64 -18.97
CA PHE A 95 3.84 -2.67 -19.83
C PHE A 95 3.01 -3.95 -19.74
N ASP A 96 2.79 -4.61 -20.88
CA ASP A 96 2.04 -5.86 -20.94
C ASP A 96 2.87 -6.99 -20.29
N TYR A 97 2.24 -7.77 -19.42
CA TYR A 97 2.82 -8.95 -18.79
C TYR A 97 1.87 -10.16 -18.79
N GLY A 98 2.44 -11.36 -18.79
CA GLY A 98 1.71 -12.63 -18.78
C GLY A 98 1.25 -13.13 -20.16
N VAL A 99 0.71 -14.36 -20.18
CA VAL A 99 0.20 -14.98 -21.41
C VAL A 99 -1.03 -14.20 -21.87
N PHE A 100 -0.98 -13.68 -23.10
CA PHE A 100 -1.99 -12.82 -23.73
C PHE A 100 -2.11 -11.37 -23.20
N GLY A 101 -1.12 -10.85 -22.45
CA GLY A 101 -1.11 -9.45 -22.03
C GLY A 101 -2.28 -9.08 -21.10
N VAL A 102 -2.71 -10.04 -20.27
CA VAL A 102 -3.87 -9.87 -19.39
C VAL A 102 -3.51 -9.06 -18.14
N GLN A 103 -2.22 -9.05 -17.77
CA GLN A 103 -1.66 -8.33 -16.63
C GLN A 103 -0.78 -7.17 -17.12
N GLU A 104 -0.60 -6.18 -16.24
CA GLU A 104 0.17 -4.99 -16.56
C GLU A 104 1.17 -4.69 -15.44
N ILE A 105 2.38 -4.30 -15.84
CA ILE A 105 3.40 -3.73 -14.98
C ILE A 105 3.22 -2.22 -14.99
N HIS A 106 3.12 -1.62 -13.82
CA HIS A 106 2.95 -0.18 -13.66
C HIS A 106 4.24 0.46 -13.17
N LEU A 107 4.64 1.56 -13.80
CA LEU A 107 5.77 2.36 -13.36
C LEU A 107 5.30 3.73 -12.90
N HIS A 108 5.72 4.12 -11.70
CA HIS A 108 5.29 5.32 -11.02
C HIS A 108 6.42 6.30 -10.73
N LYS A 109 6.11 7.59 -10.82
CA LYS A 109 6.96 8.63 -10.21
C LYS A 109 6.88 8.53 -8.69
N LYS A 110 7.99 8.80 -8.00
CA LYS A 110 8.01 8.89 -6.54
C LYS A 110 7.06 9.95 -6.03
N SER A 111 7.06 11.15 -6.64
CA SER A 111 6.19 12.25 -6.21
C SER A 111 4.69 11.93 -6.33
N SER A 112 4.29 11.02 -7.22
CA SER A 112 2.88 10.66 -7.44
C SER A 112 2.38 9.55 -6.51
N ARG A 113 3.26 8.91 -5.73
CA ARG A 113 2.90 7.81 -4.80
C ARG A 113 3.33 8.08 -3.36
N CYS A 114 4.51 8.66 -3.17
CA CYS A 114 5.15 8.86 -1.88
C CYS A 114 6.03 10.12 -1.90
N PRO A 115 5.43 11.32 -2.05
CA PRO A 115 6.19 12.57 -2.17
C PRO A 115 7.10 12.84 -0.97
N SER A 116 6.72 12.41 0.23
CA SER A 116 7.49 12.59 1.48
C SER A 116 8.66 11.64 1.66
N PHE A 117 8.79 10.60 0.82
CA PHE A 117 9.89 9.64 0.93
C PHE A 117 11.17 10.25 0.36
N PRO A 118 12.37 9.88 0.89
CA PRO A 118 13.61 10.12 0.18
C PRO A 118 13.60 9.37 -1.17
N ASP A 119 14.54 9.68 -2.06
CA ASP A 119 14.70 8.84 -3.24
C ASP A 119 15.13 7.42 -2.82
N PRO A 120 14.63 6.37 -3.50
CA PRO A 120 15.00 4.99 -3.16
C PRO A 120 16.51 4.78 -3.30
N PRO A 121 17.12 3.93 -2.47
CA PRO A 121 18.53 3.60 -2.60
C PRO A 121 18.77 2.76 -3.85
N LEU A 122 19.91 3.00 -4.50
CA LEU A 122 20.38 2.14 -5.58
C LEU A 122 20.75 0.76 -5.04
N ASP A 123 21.57 0.74 -3.99
CA ASP A 123 22.02 -0.48 -3.32
C ASP A 123 20.96 -1.07 -2.37
N ILE A 124 21.34 -2.17 -1.72
CA ILE A 124 20.54 -2.79 -0.66
C ILE A 124 20.31 -1.77 0.47
N PRO A 125 19.05 -1.53 0.89
CA PRO A 125 18.76 -0.65 2.02
C PRO A 125 19.50 -1.08 3.29
N CYS A 126 19.91 -0.12 4.11
CA CYS A 126 20.51 -0.45 5.41
C CYS A 126 19.52 -1.25 6.27
N LYS A 127 20.03 -2.14 7.14
CA LYS A 127 19.20 -2.98 8.02
C LYS A 127 18.19 -2.18 8.88
N ASN A 128 18.55 -0.95 9.24
CA ASN A 128 17.74 -0.03 10.04
C ASN A 128 17.22 1.16 9.21
N ASP A 129 17.17 1.02 7.89
CA ASP A 129 16.55 2.02 7.02
C ASP A 129 15.09 2.21 7.42
N GLN A 130 14.68 3.47 7.51
CA GLN A 130 13.36 3.86 8.01
C GLN A 130 12.29 3.85 6.92
N TYR A 131 12.68 3.89 5.64
CA TYR A 131 11.79 4.03 4.50
C TYR A 131 11.74 2.78 3.64
N TYR A 132 12.87 2.08 3.51
CA TYR A 132 13.01 0.95 2.60
C TYR A 132 13.50 -0.30 3.30
N MET A 133 13.10 -1.44 2.77
CA MET A 133 13.56 -2.76 3.19
C MET A 133 13.51 -3.73 2.02
N LEU A 134 14.09 -4.92 2.18
CA LEU A 134 13.94 -5.99 1.20
C LEU A 134 12.67 -6.79 1.45
N THR A 135 12.08 -7.38 0.40
CA THR A 135 10.97 -8.33 0.51
C THR A 135 11.35 -9.63 1.24
N LYS A 136 12.65 -9.87 1.47
CA LYS A 136 13.15 -10.98 2.29
C LYS A 136 13.57 -10.57 3.70
N ASP A 137 13.29 -9.33 4.10
CA ASP A 137 13.71 -8.84 5.41
C ASP A 137 13.02 -9.63 6.53
N ARG A 138 13.81 -10.07 7.51
CA ARG A 138 13.38 -10.89 8.65
C ARG A 138 12.30 -10.24 9.53
N ARG A 139 12.11 -8.92 9.43
CA ARG A 139 11.05 -8.19 10.13
C ARG A 139 9.66 -8.49 9.57
N LEU A 140 9.57 -9.08 8.38
CA LEU A 140 8.31 -9.43 7.76
C LEU A 140 7.73 -10.72 8.36
N PRO A 141 6.39 -10.84 8.46
CA PRO A 141 5.73 -12.03 9.00
C PRO A 141 5.73 -13.18 7.98
N MET A 142 6.89 -13.74 7.66
CA MET A 142 7.09 -14.68 6.54
C MET A 142 6.19 -15.92 6.59
N GLU A 143 5.81 -16.39 7.77
CA GLU A 143 4.83 -17.48 7.95
C GLU A 143 3.45 -17.14 7.38
N HIS A 144 3.08 -15.86 7.39
CA HIS A 144 1.82 -15.36 6.83
C HIS A 144 1.97 -15.06 5.34
N VAL A 145 3.11 -14.48 4.94
CA VAL A 145 3.43 -14.19 3.54
C VAL A 145 3.32 -15.45 2.68
N GLY A 146 3.89 -16.57 3.14
CA GLY A 146 3.85 -17.85 2.41
C GLY A 146 2.45 -18.47 2.26
N LYS A 147 1.42 -17.90 2.89
CA LYS A 147 0.02 -18.32 2.71
C LYS A 147 -0.70 -17.52 1.62
N VAL A 148 -0.26 -16.29 1.36
CA VAL A 148 -0.92 -15.37 0.43
C VAL A 148 -0.15 -15.15 -0.86
N ARG A 149 1.16 -15.49 -0.89
CA ARG A 149 2.00 -15.43 -2.09
C ARG A 149 3.09 -16.49 -2.06
N ASP A 150 3.72 -16.68 -3.22
CA ASP A 150 4.99 -17.40 -3.29
C ASP A 150 6.08 -16.64 -2.52
N VAL A 151 6.85 -17.39 -1.72
CA VAL A 151 7.98 -16.81 -0.98
C VAL A 151 9.19 -16.74 -1.92
N PRO A 152 9.85 -15.58 -2.03
CA PRO A 152 11.06 -15.45 -2.83
C PRO A 152 12.12 -16.51 -2.48
N PRO A 153 12.52 -17.39 -3.42
CA PRO A 153 13.53 -18.42 -3.12
C PRO A 153 14.85 -17.73 -2.74
N GLY A 154 15.71 -18.41 -1.96
CA GLY A 154 16.94 -17.80 -1.44
C GLY A 154 17.81 -17.10 -2.50
N TYR A 155 17.87 -17.69 -3.70
CA TYR A 155 18.63 -17.21 -4.87
C TYR A 155 17.89 -16.20 -5.77
N SER A 156 16.65 -15.81 -5.45
CA SER A 156 15.95 -14.77 -6.22
C SER A 156 16.59 -13.39 -6.03
N TYR A 157 16.47 -12.56 -7.06
CA TYR A 157 16.97 -11.18 -7.07
C TYR A 157 16.42 -10.38 -5.87
N PRO A 158 17.22 -9.53 -5.21
CA PRO A 158 16.75 -8.72 -4.10
C PRO A 158 15.75 -7.66 -4.59
N VAL A 159 14.54 -7.66 -4.01
CA VAL A 159 13.49 -6.69 -4.34
C VAL A 159 13.31 -5.74 -3.17
N LYS A 160 13.36 -4.43 -3.46
CA LYS A 160 13.16 -3.35 -2.49
C LYS A 160 11.66 -3.06 -2.36
N MET A 161 11.20 -2.78 -1.15
CA MET A 161 9.83 -2.39 -0.83
C MET A 161 9.87 -1.27 0.24
N PRO A 162 8.78 -0.48 0.39
CA PRO A 162 8.70 0.45 1.48
C PRO A 162 8.50 -0.30 2.80
N VAL A 163 9.00 0.26 3.91
CA VAL A 163 8.67 -0.25 5.24
C VAL A 163 7.14 -0.18 5.42
N PRO A 164 6.46 -1.25 5.89
CA PRO A 164 5.00 -1.30 5.99
C PRO A 164 4.36 -0.07 6.65
N ALA A 165 4.93 0.41 7.75
CA ALA A 165 4.45 1.62 8.42
C ALA A 165 4.47 2.85 7.49
N ARG A 166 5.59 3.08 6.79
CA ARG A 166 5.73 4.19 5.85
C ARG A 166 4.81 4.06 4.64
N TYR A 167 4.60 2.83 4.15
CA TYR A 167 3.65 2.58 3.07
C TYR A 167 2.24 3.03 3.45
N VAL A 168 1.77 2.65 4.64
CA VAL A 168 0.45 3.05 5.15
C VAL A 168 0.35 4.55 5.33
N GLU A 169 1.35 5.21 5.91
CA GLU A 169 1.40 6.68 6.03
C GLU A 169 1.26 7.38 4.68
N SER A 170 1.97 6.85 3.67
CA SER A 170 1.95 7.40 2.32
C SER A 170 0.56 7.25 1.69
N LEU A 171 -0.08 6.10 1.84
CA LEU A 171 -1.44 5.88 1.34
C LEU A 171 -2.45 6.81 2.02
N VAL A 172 -2.36 7.00 3.33
CA VAL A 172 -3.21 7.95 4.07
C VAL A 172 -3.01 9.36 3.54
N THR A 173 -1.76 9.79 3.39
CA THR A 173 -1.43 11.13 2.87
C THR A 173 -1.97 11.30 1.45
N PHE A 174 -1.89 10.25 0.64
CA PHE A 174 -2.42 10.24 -0.72
C PHE A 174 -3.95 10.36 -0.76
N CYS A 175 -4.67 9.66 0.13
CA CYS A 175 -6.12 9.79 0.25
C CYS A 175 -6.51 11.21 0.68
N ALA A 176 -5.85 11.76 1.70
CA ALA A 176 -6.11 13.12 2.17
C ALA A 176 -5.85 14.16 1.07
N TRP A 177 -4.77 13.99 0.30
CA TRP A 177 -4.49 14.85 -0.84
C TRP A 177 -5.55 14.76 -1.94
N ASN A 178 -5.96 13.55 -2.35
CA ASN A 178 -7.00 13.38 -3.37
C ASN A 178 -8.33 14.01 -2.95
N LEU A 179 -8.74 13.83 -1.68
CA LEU A 179 -9.93 14.48 -1.12
C LEU A 179 -9.84 16.02 -1.10
N SER A 180 -8.62 16.57 -1.06
CA SER A 180 -8.39 18.02 -1.07
C SER A 180 -8.38 18.63 -2.48
N VAL A 181 -8.15 17.83 -3.53
CA VAL A 181 -7.89 18.34 -4.89
C VAL A 181 -9.04 18.05 -5.87
N VAL A 182 -9.82 16.96 -5.74
CA VAL A 182 -10.82 16.60 -6.78
C VAL A 182 -12.04 15.80 -6.29
N ASP A 183 -13.20 15.96 -6.96
CA ASP A 183 -14.36 15.04 -6.95
C ASP A 183 -14.07 13.74 -7.76
N ILE A 184 -12.87 13.17 -7.63
CA ILE A 184 -12.56 11.85 -8.22
C ILE A 184 -12.97 10.77 -7.20
N PRO A 185 -13.66 9.69 -7.60
CA PRO A 185 -13.89 8.55 -6.72
C PRO A 185 -12.55 8.05 -6.21
N ASP A 186 -12.30 8.21 -4.90
CA ASP A 186 -10.99 7.95 -4.29
C ASP A 186 -10.77 6.44 -4.16
N PRO A 187 -9.96 5.85 -5.07
CA PRO A 187 -9.80 4.41 -5.15
C PRO A 187 -8.88 3.86 -4.05
N TRP A 188 -8.14 4.74 -3.39
CA TRP A 188 -7.18 4.38 -2.35
C TRP A 188 -7.85 4.18 -1.02
N TYR A 189 -9.02 4.77 -0.82
CA TYR A 189 -9.84 4.44 0.33
C TYR A 189 -10.28 2.98 0.33
N ASP A 190 -10.66 2.42 -0.81
CA ASP A 190 -10.94 0.99 -0.89
C ASP A 190 -9.69 0.20 -0.51
N THR A 191 -8.50 0.58 -1.01
CA THR A 191 -7.23 -0.01 -0.60
C THR A 191 -7.00 0.11 0.92
N LEU A 192 -7.18 1.29 1.53
CA LEU A 192 -7.03 1.51 2.97
C LEU A 192 -8.05 0.69 3.78
N VAL A 193 -9.29 0.58 3.29
CA VAL A 193 -10.34 -0.28 3.86
C VAL A 193 -9.91 -1.73 3.78
N TYR A 194 -9.40 -2.20 2.63
CA TYR A 194 -8.90 -3.57 2.47
C TYR A 194 -7.72 -3.84 3.40
N LEU A 195 -6.78 -2.91 3.51
CA LEU A 195 -5.65 -2.99 4.43
C LEU A 195 -6.13 -3.08 5.89
N ALA A 196 -7.05 -2.21 6.29
CA ALA A 196 -7.64 -2.27 7.62
C ALA A 196 -8.42 -3.58 7.83
N ARG A 197 -9.16 -4.08 6.84
CA ARG A 197 -9.85 -5.36 6.96
C ARG A 197 -8.88 -6.53 7.09
N GLY A 198 -7.83 -6.58 6.28
CA GLY A 198 -6.80 -7.62 6.33
C GLY A 198 -6.03 -7.60 7.66
N MET A 199 -5.75 -6.41 8.19
CA MET A 199 -5.06 -6.25 9.47
C MET A 199 -5.98 -6.48 10.69
N PHE A 200 -7.30 -6.22 10.59
CA PHE A 200 -8.20 -6.16 11.75
C PHE A 200 -9.21 -7.30 11.78
N LEU A 201 -9.86 -7.56 10.66
CA LEU A 201 -10.97 -8.48 10.58
C LEU A 201 -10.37 -9.85 10.29
N GLY A 202 -10.17 -10.63 11.35
CA GLY A 202 -10.33 -12.07 11.30
C GLY A 202 -11.75 -12.41 10.84
N SER A 203 -12.11 -11.97 9.63
CA SER A 203 -13.41 -12.14 8.99
C SER A 203 -13.71 -13.62 9.07
N THR A 204 -14.93 -13.89 9.50
CA THR A 204 -15.40 -15.10 10.20
C THR A 204 -15.39 -16.38 9.36
N ASN A 205 -14.66 -16.42 8.24
CA ASN A 205 -14.30 -17.62 7.49
C ASN A 205 -12.85 -17.63 6.95
N TYR A 206 -12.04 -16.59 7.13
CA TYR A 206 -10.74 -16.45 6.46
C TYR A 206 -9.54 -16.00 7.29
N SER A 207 -9.64 -15.76 8.60
CA SER A 207 -8.43 -15.45 9.37
C SER A 207 -8.56 -15.65 10.88
N ARG A 208 -7.78 -16.60 11.42
CA ARG A 208 -7.41 -16.71 12.85
C ARG A 208 -6.26 -15.74 13.22
N TYR A 209 -5.96 -14.75 12.37
CA TYR A 209 -4.62 -14.14 12.31
C TYR A 209 -4.51 -12.72 12.90
N GLY A 210 -5.55 -12.19 13.53
CA GLY A 210 -5.48 -10.89 14.22
C GLY A 210 -4.61 -10.88 15.48
N GLU A 211 -4.29 -12.04 16.07
CA GLU A 211 -3.57 -12.13 17.35
C GLU A 211 -2.05 -11.90 17.24
N ALA A 212 -1.43 -12.21 16.10
CA ALA A 212 0.03 -12.08 15.94
C ALA A 212 0.48 -10.64 15.63
N LEU A 213 -0.31 -9.88 14.87
CA LEU A 213 -0.04 -8.47 14.57
C LEU A 213 -0.37 -7.54 15.75
N THR A 214 -1.22 -8.00 16.69
CA THR A 214 -1.61 -7.24 17.86
C THR A 214 -0.69 -7.47 19.07
N SER A 215 0.30 -8.35 19.02
CA SER A 215 1.24 -8.56 20.14
C SER A 215 2.45 -7.62 20.09
N ASP A 216 2.82 -7.11 18.91
CA ASP A 216 3.91 -6.15 18.74
C ASP A 216 3.45 -4.70 18.94
N LEU A 217 4.10 -3.99 19.86
CA LEU A 217 3.80 -2.61 20.22
C LEU A 217 3.93 -1.64 19.02
N CYS A 218 4.87 -1.87 18.12
CA CYS A 218 5.07 -1.05 16.92
C CYS A 218 3.91 -1.21 15.92
N HIS A 219 3.40 -2.43 15.80
CA HIS A 219 2.23 -2.72 14.99
C HIS A 219 0.96 -2.10 15.60
N ARG A 220 0.80 -2.11 16.94
CA ARG A 220 -0.31 -1.42 17.64
C ARG A 220 -0.33 0.09 17.41
N ASN A 221 0.82 0.75 17.41
CA ASN A 221 0.89 2.20 17.19
C ASN A 221 0.59 2.57 15.73
N SER A 222 1.11 1.79 14.78
CA SER A 222 0.77 1.94 13.35
C SER A 222 -0.71 1.68 13.07
N TYR A 223 -1.31 0.76 13.83
CA TYR A 223 -2.74 0.42 13.80
C TYR A 223 -3.63 1.54 14.35
N ARG A 224 -3.33 2.06 15.55
CA ARG A 224 -4.05 3.21 16.14
C ARG A 224 -4.06 4.36 15.15
N PHE A 225 -2.90 4.61 14.56
CA PHE A 225 -2.72 5.66 13.58
C PHE A 225 -3.59 5.45 12.34
N LEU A 226 -3.61 4.24 11.77
CA LEU A 226 -4.49 3.93 10.63
C LEU A 226 -5.98 4.13 11.00
N CYS A 227 -6.41 3.74 12.19
CA CYS A 227 -7.78 3.99 12.65
C CYS A 227 -8.10 5.48 12.72
N GLU A 228 -7.23 6.26 13.37
CA GLU A 228 -7.40 7.71 13.52
C GLU A 228 -7.49 8.38 12.14
N MET A 229 -6.63 7.97 11.21
CA MET A 229 -6.62 8.48 9.85
C MET A 229 -7.84 8.09 9.04
N LEU A 230 -8.26 6.84 9.13
CA LEU A 230 -9.50 6.37 8.50
C LEU A 230 -10.73 7.13 9.02
N MET A 231 -10.77 7.43 10.32
CA MET A 231 -11.83 8.23 10.93
C MET A 231 -11.79 9.69 10.45
N VAL A 232 -10.60 10.28 10.37
CA VAL A 232 -10.42 11.65 9.82
C VAL A 232 -10.85 11.70 8.34
N LEU A 233 -10.40 10.75 7.51
CA LEU A 233 -10.80 10.64 6.10
C LEU A 233 -12.31 10.46 5.94
N ARG A 234 -12.95 9.72 6.85
CA ARG A 234 -14.41 9.57 6.89
C ARG A 234 -15.12 10.89 7.19
N GLU A 235 -14.68 11.65 8.18
CA GLU A 235 -15.27 12.96 8.49
C GLU A 235 -15.14 13.92 7.30
N MET A 236 -13.98 13.93 6.61
CA MET A 236 -13.82 14.68 5.36
C MET A 236 -14.84 14.26 4.29
N ARG A 237 -15.07 12.95 4.11
CA ARG A 237 -16.02 12.40 3.14
C ARG A 237 -17.49 12.67 3.49
N GLN A 238 -17.83 12.81 4.78
CA GLN A 238 -19.20 13.17 5.20
C GLN A 238 -19.60 14.58 4.75
N VAL A 239 -18.62 15.46 4.49
CA VAL A 239 -18.85 16.78 3.87
C VAL A 239 -19.25 16.64 2.39
N GLN A 240 -18.78 15.59 1.69
CA GLN A 240 -19.09 15.27 0.29
C GLN A 240 -20.27 14.28 0.13
N ARG A 241 -21.44 14.59 0.71
CA ARG A 241 -22.64 13.71 0.83
C ARG A 241 -23.14 12.99 -0.44
N LYS A 242 -22.69 13.35 -1.64
CA LYS A 242 -23.16 12.75 -2.91
C LYS A 242 -22.31 11.58 -3.43
N MET A 243 -21.11 11.33 -2.91
CA MET A 243 -20.13 10.55 -3.69
C MET A 243 -20.01 9.05 -3.45
N ASP A 244 -20.51 8.43 -2.37
CA ASP A 244 -20.06 7.06 -2.13
C ASP A 244 -21.06 6.02 -1.61
N LYS A 245 -21.20 4.94 -2.40
CA LYS A 245 -21.92 3.71 -2.02
C LYS A 245 -21.07 2.86 -1.05
N SER A 246 -19.75 3.04 -1.01
CA SER A 246 -18.83 2.34 -0.09
C SER A 246 -19.09 2.69 1.39
N LEU A 247 -19.60 3.91 1.65
CA LEU A 247 -20.00 4.36 2.98
C LEU A 247 -21.13 3.51 3.60
N ARG A 248 -21.87 2.70 2.82
CA ARG A 248 -22.93 1.82 3.35
C ARG A 248 -22.39 0.75 4.31
N TYR A 249 -21.16 0.30 4.11
CA TYR A 249 -20.54 -0.75 4.95
C TYR A 249 -19.81 -0.16 6.17
N TRP A 250 -19.66 1.17 6.22
CA TRP A 250 -18.83 1.85 7.21
C TRP A 250 -19.42 1.92 8.62
N PRO A 251 -20.73 2.09 8.86
CA PRO A 251 -21.27 2.16 10.22
C PRO A 251 -20.93 0.93 11.08
N SER A 252 -21.02 -0.27 10.49
CA SER A 252 -20.59 -1.52 11.14
C SER A 252 -19.08 -1.51 11.39
N MET A 253 -18.28 -1.15 10.38
CA MET A 253 -16.83 -1.18 10.49
C MET A 253 -16.28 -0.16 11.49
N ALA A 254 -16.90 1.02 11.61
CA ALA A 254 -16.51 2.04 12.57
C ALA A 254 -16.81 1.63 14.02
N GLN A 255 -17.94 0.98 14.26
CA GLN A 255 -18.26 0.39 15.56
C GLN A 255 -17.27 -0.73 15.90
N ASP A 256 -16.95 -1.59 14.93
CA ASP A 256 -15.97 -2.67 15.10
C ASP A 256 -14.56 -2.12 15.36
N LEU A 257 -14.15 -1.08 14.63
CA LEU A 257 -12.86 -0.41 14.83
C LEU A 257 -12.79 0.24 16.22
N LYS A 258 -13.84 0.96 16.62
CA LYS A 258 -13.91 1.63 17.93
C LYS A 258 -13.85 0.60 19.07
N ALA A 259 -14.67 -0.45 18.99
CA ALA A 259 -14.67 -1.54 19.97
C ALA A 259 -13.30 -2.24 20.07
N LYS A 260 -12.58 -2.39 18.94
CA LYS A 260 -11.22 -2.94 18.95
C LYS A 260 -10.18 -1.99 19.52
N CYS A 261 -10.24 -0.69 19.21
CA CYS A 261 -9.35 0.29 19.83
C CYS A 261 -9.53 0.31 21.36
N GLU A 262 -10.78 0.27 21.82
CA GLU A 262 -11.13 0.16 23.24
C GLU A 262 -10.61 -1.16 23.85
N ALA A 263 -10.76 -2.29 23.15
CA ALA A 263 -10.26 -3.59 23.60
C ALA A 263 -8.73 -3.66 23.71
N ILE A 264 -8.00 -2.93 22.86
CA ILE A 264 -6.53 -2.85 22.86
C ILE A 264 -6.02 -1.78 23.85
N LYS A 265 -6.92 -1.10 24.58
CA LYS A 265 -6.63 0.01 25.52
C LYS A 265 -5.86 1.15 24.87
N LEU A 266 -6.20 1.47 23.62
CA LEU A 266 -5.65 2.65 22.96
C LEU A 266 -6.44 3.87 23.43
N GLU A 267 -5.79 4.78 24.17
CA GLU A 267 -6.38 6.08 24.50
C GLU A 267 -6.62 6.85 23.20
N TYR A 268 -7.85 7.26 22.92
CA TYR A 268 -8.20 7.97 21.70
C TYR A 268 -8.20 9.48 21.97
N GLU A 269 -7.44 10.24 21.19
CA GLU A 269 -7.57 11.69 21.13
C GLU A 269 -8.26 12.05 19.81
N CYS A 270 -9.53 12.48 19.90
CA CYS A 270 -10.21 13.04 18.75
C CYS A 270 -9.47 14.31 18.31
N PRO A 271 -9.03 14.43 17.05
CA PRO A 271 -8.39 15.66 16.58
C PRO A 271 -9.31 16.89 16.60
N GLN A 272 -10.60 16.70 16.85
CA GLN A 272 -11.59 17.76 16.97
C GLN A 272 -12.27 17.70 18.33
N GLU A 273 -12.11 18.76 19.12
CA GLU A 273 -13.10 19.11 20.13
C GLU A 273 -14.43 19.45 19.42
N PRO A 274 -15.59 19.13 20.03
CA PRO A 274 -16.90 19.29 19.40
C PRO A 274 -17.25 20.73 18.99
N ASP A 275 -16.50 21.73 19.47
CA ASP A 275 -16.70 23.15 19.19
C ASP A 275 -15.67 23.74 18.20
N ALA A 276 -14.77 22.93 17.63
CA ALA A 276 -13.75 23.40 16.71
C ALA A 276 -14.30 23.64 15.29
N VAL A 277 -13.96 24.79 14.71
CA VAL A 277 -14.24 25.11 13.30
C VAL A 277 -13.75 23.96 12.41
N PRO A 278 -14.56 23.44 11.48
CA PRO A 278 -14.15 22.36 10.60
C PRO A 278 -12.88 22.76 9.84
N MET A 279 -11.77 22.10 10.18
CA MET A 279 -10.48 22.27 9.53
C MET A 279 -10.65 22.01 8.02
N VAL A 280 -10.26 22.98 7.20
CA VAL A 280 -10.37 22.86 5.74
C VAL A 280 -9.36 21.84 5.22
N HIS A 281 -9.69 21.10 4.14
CA HIS A 281 -8.90 19.94 3.68
C HIS A 281 -7.40 20.22 3.52
N HIS A 282 -7.01 21.42 3.08
CA HIS A 282 -5.60 21.79 2.90
C HIS A 282 -4.84 22.00 4.22
N GLU A 283 -5.51 22.49 5.28
CA GLU A 283 -4.92 22.64 6.61
C GLU A 283 -4.64 21.27 7.23
N LEU A 284 -5.55 20.32 7.04
CA LEU A 284 -5.37 18.95 7.49
C LEU A 284 -4.24 18.23 6.74
N VAL A 285 -4.17 18.36 5.40
CA VAL A 285 -3.04 17.81 4.63
C VAL A 285 -1.71 18.41 5.11
N ALA A 286 -1.68 19.73 5.38
CA ALA A 286 -0.51 20.38 5.94
C ALA A 286 -0.19 19.90 7.38
N ALA A 287 -1.20 19.66 8.22
CA ALA A 287 -1.03 19.15 9.57
C ALA A 287 -0.50 17.70 9.56
N LEU A 288 -1.03 16.84 8.68
CA LEU A 288 -0.56 15.48 8.48
C LEU A 288 0.89 15.45 7.95
N ALA A 289 1.21 16.30 6.98
CA ALA A 289 2.56 16.41 6.44
C ALA A 289 3.59 16.95 7.46
N LYS A 290 3.15 17.76 8.44
CA LYS A 290 3.99 18.33 9.49
C LYS A 290 4.10 17.47 10.74
N LYS A 291 3.21 16.49 10.94
CA LYS A 291 3.22 15.63 12.12
C LYS A 291 4.48 14.76 12.09
N SER A 292 5.34 14.89 13.10
CA SER A 292 6.53 14.06 13.23
C SER A 292 6.13 12.66 13.69
N TRP A 293 6.18 11.70 12.77
CA TRP A 293 5.85 10.31 13.05
C TRP A 293 7.04 9.60 13.71
N SER A 294 7.07 9.63 15.05
CA SER A 294 8.10 8.95 15.82
C SER A 294 7.75 7.46 15.93
N TYR A 295 8.33 6.65 15.05
CA TYR A 295 8.37 5.20 15.25
C TYR A 295 9.59 4.85 16.08
N SER A 296 9.40 4.15 17.19
CA SER A 296 10.53 3.56 17.92
C SER A 296 11.12 2.43 17.08
N THR A 297 12.15 2.72 16.29
CA THR A 297 12.93 1.69 15.57
C THR A 297 13.67 0.76 16.53
N VAL A 298 13.82 1.17 17.79
CA VAL A 298 14.61 0.47 18.82
C VAL A 298 13.81 -0.66 19.48
N GLU A 299 12.47 -0.56 19.54
CA GLU A 299 11.66 -1.58 20.21
C GLU A 299 11.43 -2.84 19.36
N CYS A 300 11.37 -2.72 18.02
CA CYS A 300 11.26 -3.90 17.14
C CYS A 300 12.56 -4.71 16.99
N ALA A 301 13.71 -4.10 17.29
CA ALA A 301 15.00 -4.75 17.13
C ALA A 301 15.37 -5.66 18.32
N ASN A 302 14.72 -5.47 19.47
CA ASN A 302 15.09 -6.10 20.74
C ASN A 302 14.08 -7.18 21.22
N THR A 303 13.02 -7.45 20.46
CA THR A 303 11.98 -8.43 20.85
C THR A 303 12.19 -9.85 20.33
N TYR A 304 13.23 -10.13 19.53
CA TYR A 304 13.52 -11.48 19.02
C TYR A 304 15.01 -11.75 18.78
#